data_AF-A0A3B5M6E6-F1
#
_entry.id   AF-A0A3B5M6E6-F1
#
_cell.length_a   1.000
_cell.length_b   1.000
_cell.length_c   1.000
_cell.angle_alpha   90.00
_cell.angle_beta   90.00
_cell.angle_gamma   90.00
#
_symmetry.space_group_name_H-M   'P 1'
#
loop_
_entity.id
_entity.type
_entity.pdbx_description
1 polymer ?
#
loop_
_entity_poly.entity_id
_entity_poly.type
_entity_poly.pdbx_seq_one_letter_code
_entity_poly.pdbx_strand_id
1 'polypeptide(L)'
;MLRHGWRTAAIVPELEHETKIVSAHRYAVTLTWLQALTGLMERLQTHRDPASKKVFLEWQKEREELRVMTKNLFNPQFGSIFRTCHNPTYFSRRLSRFSDIYMASLSCLLNYDPSYTFYPRRTPLQHEAPLWMDQLCTGCMKTPHIDDMASIR
;
A
#
# COMPACT_ATOMS: atom_id res chain seq x y z
N MET A 1 -17.52 0.56 20.49
CA MET A 1 -16.48 0.94 21.47
C MET A 1 -15.98 -0.35 22.10
N LEU A 2 -14.66 -0.58 22.19
CA LEU A 2 -14.14 -1.73 22.95
C LEU A 2 -14.42 -1.45 24.43
N ARG A 3 -15.41 -2.14 25.01
CA ARG A 3 -15.94 -1.78 26.34
C ARG A 3 -15.13 -2.35 27.52
N HIS A 4 -14.17 -3.25 27.25
CA HIS A 4 -13.57 -4.10 28.29
C HIS A 4 -12.03 -4.03 28.36
N GLY A 5 -11.37 -3.18 27.56
CA GLY A 5 -9.90 -3.01 27.61
C GLY A 5 -9.07 -4.23 27.21
N TRP A 6 -9.70 -5.29 26.68
CA TRP A 6 -9.00 -6.49 26.22
C TRP A 6 -8.17 -6.18 24.98
N ARG A 7 -6.99 -6.80 24.90
CA ARG A 7 -6.22 -6.87 23.65
C ARG A 7 -6.96 -7.76 22.67
N THR A 8 -6.98 -7.33 21.42
CA THR A 8 -7.81 -7.91 20.37
C THR A 8 -6.96 -8.23 19.15
N ALA A 9 -7.17 -9.41 18.60
CA ALA A 9 -6.58 -9.84 17.35
C ALA A 9 -7.69 -10.20 16.36
N ALA A 10 -7.47 -9.95 15.08
CA ALA A 10 -8.39 -10.32 14.02
C ALA A 10 -7.76 -11.36 13.07
N ILE A 11 -8.51 -12.42 12.78
CA ILE A 11 -8.15 -13.40 11.76
C ILE A 11 -8.93 -13.02 10.50
N VAL A 12 -8.21 -12.69 9.42
CA VAL A 12 -8.74 -12.25 8.13
C VAL A 12 -8.16 -13.16 7.05
N PRO A 13 -8.79 -14.31 6.74
CA PRO A 13 -8.26 -15.29 5.79
C PRO A 13 -7.96 -14.69 4.39
N GLU A 14 -8.77 -13.72 3.95
CA GLU A 14 -8.60 -13.02 2.68
C GLU A 14 -7.26 -12.28 2.58
N LEU A 15 -6.62 -11.99 3.72
CA LEU A 15 -5.31 -11.35 3.78
C LEU A 15 -4.25 -12.13 3.01
N GLU A 16 -4.27 -13.47 3.05
CA GLU A 16 -3.26 -14.29 2.35
C GLU A 16 -3.30 -14.04 0.83
N HIS A 17 -4.50 -14.03 0.26
CA HIS A 17 -4.70 -13.74 -1.16
C HIS A 17 -4.28 -12.30 -1.52
N GLU A 18 -4.68 -11.33 -0.69
CA GLU A 18 -4.31 -9.91 -0.86
C GLU A 18 -2.79 -9.71 -0.80
N THR A 19 -2.11 -10.30 0.17
CA THR A 19 -0.65 -10.25 0.29
C THR A 19 0.04 -10.90 -0.91
N LYS A 20 -0.49 -12.01 -1.43
CA LYS A 20 0.04 -12.66 -2.65
C LYS A 20 -0.06 -11.75 -3.87
N ILE A 21 -1.16 -11.03 -4.04
CA ILE A 21 -1.32 -10.05 -5.14
C ILE A 21 -0.35 -8.88 -4.97
N VAL A 22 -0.31 -8.28 -3.77
CA VAL A 22 0.52 -7.09 -3.49
C VAL A 22 2.01 -7.39 -3.59
N SER A 23 2.43 -8.61 -3.25
CA SER A 23 3.83 -9.05 -3.37
C SER A 23 4.24 -9.47 -4.78
N ALA A 24 3.30 -9.53 -5.74
CA ALA A 24 3.60 -9.86 -7.12
C ALA A 24 4.32 -8.70 -7.82
N HIS A 25 5.35 -9.02 -8.61
CA HIS A 25 6.13 -8.03 -9.35
C HIS A 25 5.28 -7.12 -10.24
N ARG A 26 4.27 -7.71 -10.92
CA ARG A 26 3.33 -6.96 -11.76
C ARG A 26 2.62 -5.86 -10.97
N TYR A 27 2.10 -6.17 -9.78
CA TYR A 27 1.41 -5.19 -8.94
C TYR A 27 2.34 -4.04 -8.54
N ALA A 28 3.56 -4.37 -8.10
CA ALA A 28 4.56 -3.38 -7.71
C ALA A 28 4.91 -2.43 -8.87
N VAL A 29 5.25 -2.97 -10.04
CA VAL A 29 5.59 -2.16 -11.23
C VAL A 29 4.42 -1.27 -11.65
N THR A 30 3.21 -1.82 -11.70
CA THR A 30 2.01 -1.04 -12.06
C THR A 30 1.75 0.10 -11.07
N LEU A 31 1.90 -0.15 -9.77
CA LEU A 31 1.69 0.88 -8.75
C LEU A 31 2.77 1.98 -8.83
N THR A 32 4.04 1.60 -9.01
CA THR A 32 5.15 2.56 -9.20
C THR A 32 4.93 3.41 -10.45
N TRP A 33 4.50 2.81 -11.56
CA TRP A 33 4.20 3.55 -12.78
C TRP A 33 3.01 4.50 -12.59
N LEU A 34 1.95 4.05 -11.92
CA LEU A 34 0.79 4.90 -11.61
C LEU A 34 1.18 6.13 -10.77
N GLN A 35 2.12 5.98 -9.83
CA GLN A 35 2.66 7.08 -9.02
C GLN A 35 3.51 8.03 -9.87
N ALA A 36 4.42 7.50 -10.69
CA ALA A 36 5.26 8.30 -11.60
C ALA A 36 4.39 9.10 -12.57
N LEU A 37 3.41 8.47 -13.20
CA LEU A 37 2.46 9.10 -14.12
C LEU A 37 1.65 10.20 -13.42
N THR A 38 1.20 9.96 -12.18
CA THR A 38 0.49 10.99 -11.39
C THR A 38 1.39 12.21 -11.14
N GLY A 39 2.66 12.00 -10.76
CA GLY A 39 3.61 13.09 -10.56
C GLY A 39 3.96 13.85 -11.85
N LEU A 40 4.07 13.15 -12.99
CA LEU A 40 4.26 13.80 -14.30
C LEU A 40 3.04 14.65 -14.69
N MET A 41 1.84 14.13 -14.48
CA MET A 41 0.59 14.86 -14.72
C MET A 41 0.48 16.11 -13.85
N GLU A 42 0.81 16.02 -12.56
CA GLU A 42 0.83 17.18 -11.64
C GLU A 42 1.75 18.30 -12.14
N ARG A 43 2.92 17.95 -12.68
CA ARG A 43 3.86 18.93 -13.27
C ARG A 43 3.34 19.51 -14.59
N LEU A 44 2.79 18.66 -15.46
CA LEU A 44 2.31 19.06 -16.79
C LEU A 44 1.10 20.02 -16.72
N GLN A 45 0.31 19.99 -15.65
CA GLN A 45 -0.84 20.89 -15.46
C GLN A 45 -0.50 22.39 -15.51
N THR A 46 0.77 22.76 -15.29
CA THR A 46 1.22 24.15 -15.39
C THR A 46 1.32 24.66 -16.84
N HIS A 47 1.39 23.75 -17.82
CA HIS A 47 1.55 24.06 -19.24
C HIS A 47 0.19 24.23 -19.92
N ARG A 48 0.01 25.32 -20.69
CA ARG A 48 -1.27 25.66 -21.34
C ARG A 48 -1.28 25.45 -22.84
N ASP A 49 -0.16 25.08 -23.43
CA ASP A 49 -0.05 24.89 -24.88
C ASP A 49 -0.86 23.68 -25.37
N PRO A 50 -1.30 23.68 -26.64
CA PRO A 50 -2.15 22.61 -27.18
C PRO A 50 -1.48 21.23 -27.17
N ALA A 51 -0.15 21.15 -27.32
CA ALA A 51 0.57 19.88 -27.35
C ALA A 51 0.58 19.23 -25.96
N SER A 52 0.91 20.00 -24.92
CA SER A 52 0.84 19.56 -23.52
C SER A 52 -0.55 19.10 -23.12
N LYS A 53 -1.61 19.81 -23.55
CA LYS A 53 -3.00 19.38 -23.30
C LYS A 53 -3.33 18.03 -23.94
N LYS A 54 -2.81 17.78 -25.15
CA LYS A 54 -3.01 16.50 -25.83
C LYS A 54 -2.34 15.35 -25.06
N VAL A 55 -1.08 15.52 -24.66
CA VAL A 55 -0.34 14.55 -23.85
C VAL A 55 -1.05 14.30 -22.51
N PHE A 56 -1.56 15.34 -21.88
CA PHE A 56 -2.29 15.21 -20.61
C PHE A 56 -3.57 14.35 -20.74
N LEU A 57 -4.29 14.44 -21.86
CA LEU A 57 -5.44 13.59 -22.13
C LEU A 57 -5.05 12.13 -22.39
N GLU A 58 -3.95 11.90 -23.10
CA GLU A 58 -3.40 10.55 -23.34
C GLU A 58 -2.99 9.90 -22.00
N TRP A 59 -2.28 10.63 -21.15
CA TRP A 59 -1.90 10.16 -19.82
C TRP A 59 -3.08 9.97 -18.87
N GLN A 60 -4.15 10.77 -18.96
CA GLN A 60 -5.38 10.50 -18.21
C GLN A 60 -5.99 9.15 -18.59
N LYS A 61 -6.02 8.83 -19.88
CA LYS A 61 -6.54 7.56 -20.37
C LYS A 61 -5.68 6.39 -19.88
N GLU A 62 -4.36 6.49 -20.04
CA GLU A 62 -3.41 5.48 -19.55
C GLU A 62 -3.55 5.29 -18.03
N ARG A 63 -3.66 6.38 -17.27
CA ARG A 63 -3.87 6.33 -15.82
C ARG A 63 -5.13 5.56 -15.45
N GLU A 64 -6.23 5.74 -16.19
CA GLU A 64 -7.47 5.01 -15.93
C GLU A 64 -7.34 3.52 -16.29
N GLU A 65 -6.68 3.19 -17.40
CA GLU A 65 -6.39 1.81 -17.78
C GLU A 65 -5.56 1.08 -16.71
N LEU A 66 -4.53 1.74 -16.17
CA LEU A 66 -3.72 1.20 -15.07
C LEU A 66 -4.54 1.01 -13.79
N ARG A 67 -5.47 1.93 -13.48
CA ARG A 67 -6.35 1.81 -12.30
C ARG A 67 -7.31 0.63 -12.41
N VAL A 68 -7.93 0.45 -13.58
CA VAL A 68 -8.80 -0.69 -13.88
C VAL A 68 -8.01 -1.99 -13.81
N MET A 69 -6.83 -2.04 -14.43
CA MET A 69 -5.96 -3.22 -14.41
C MET A 69 -5.57 -3.59 -12.98
N THR A 70 -5.13 -2.60 -12.17
CA THR A 70 -4.74 -2.83 -10.77
C THR A 70 -5.93 -3.33 -9.93
N LYS A 71 -7.13 -2.76 -10.11
CA LYS A 71 -8.34 -3.22 -9.42
C LYS A 71 -8.67 -4.67 -9.77
N ASN A 72 -8.55 -5.04 -11.04
CA ASN A 72 -8.87 -6.37 -11.55
C ASN A 72 -7.85 -7.45 -11.15
N LEU A 73 -6.74 -7.07 -10.48
CA LEU A 73 -5.83 -8.03 -9.85
C LEU A 73 -6.47 -8.68 -8.61
N PHE A 74 -7.42 -8.00 -7.98
CA PHE A 74 -8.20 -8.49 -6.85
C PHE A 74 -9.53 -9.09 -7.34
N ASN A 75 -10.50 -9.21 -6.45
CA ASN A 75 -11.85 -9.62 -6.82
C ASN A 75 -12.41 -8.70 -7.94
N PRO A 76 -12.84 -9.23 -9.10
CA PRO A 76 -13.30 -8.39 -10.22
C PRO A 76 -14.53 -7.52 -9.90
N GLN A 77 -15.38 -7.95 -8.99
CA GLN A 77 -16.62 -7.26 -8.63
C GLN A 77 -16.37 -6.17 -7.58
N PHE A 78 -15.64 -6.51 -6.52
CA PHE A 78 -15.49 -5.66 -5.33
C PHE A 78 -14.10 -5.02 -5.18
N GLY A 79 -13.09 -5.52 -5.88
CA GLY A 79 -11.69 -5.12 -5.71
C GLY A 79 -11.10 -5.65 -4.40
N SER A 80 -10.12 -4.92 -3.87
CA SER A 80 -9.49 -5.25 -2.60
C SER A 80 -10.42 -4.99 -1.41
N ILE A 81 -10.44 -5.91 -0.44
CA ILE A 81 -11.17 -5.73 0.83
C ILE A 81 -10.55 -4.62 1.67
N PHE A 82 -9.26 -4.30 1.48
CA PHE A 82 -8.54 -3.32 2.28
C PHE A 82 -8.52 -1.92 1.67
N ARG A 83 -8.54 -1.79 0.33
CA ARG A 83 -8.35 -0.50 -0.33
C ARG A 83 -9.23 -0.32 -1.57
N THR A 84 -9.74 0.90 -1.73
CA THR A 84 -10.36 1.38 -2.97
C THR A 84 -9.56 2.58 -3.46
N CYS A 85 -8.87 2.42 -4.59
CA CYS A 85 -7.95 3.43 -5.14
C CYS A 85 -6.90 3.86 -4.09
N HIS A 86 -6.96 5.09 -3.60
CA HIS A 86 -6.03 5.63 -2.60
C HIS A 86 -6.55 5.53 -1.17
N ASN A 87 -7.81 5.12 -0.97
CA ASN A 87 -8.47 5.21 0.34
C ASN A 87 -8.66 3.82 0.98
N PRO A 88 -8.47 3.68 2.30
CA PRO A 88 -8.82 2.46 3.01
C PRO A 88 -10.34 2.24 3.00
N THR A 89 -10.75 1.00 2.81
CA THR A 89 -12.17 0.61 2.87
C THR A 89 -12.74 0.82 4.28
N TYR A 90 -14.07 0.76 4.40
CA TYR A 90 -14.71 0.74 5.72
C TYR A 90 -14.22 -0.45 6.56
N PHE A 91 -14.03 -1.62 5.94
CA PHE A 91 -13.48 -2.80 6.59
C PHE A 91 -12.08 -2.53 7.14
N SER A 92 -11.15 -2.00 6.33
CA SER A 92 -9.79 -1.67 6.78
C SER A 92 -9.80 -0.68 7.95
N ARG A 93 -10.62 0.39 7.88
CA ARG A 93 -10.75 1.36 8.98
C ARG A 93 -11.32 0.74 10.26
N ARG A 94 -12.28 -0.18 10.13
CA ARG A 94 -12.82 -0.93 11.28
C ARG A 94 -11.75 -1.85 11.86
N LEU A 95 -11.06 -2.61 11.03
CA LEU A 95 -9.99 -3.51 11.44
C LEU A 95 -8.93 -2.76 12.24
N SER A 96 -8.34 -1.70 11.67
CA SER A 96 -7.32 -0.88 12.36
C SER A 96 -7.81 -0.23 13.67
N ARG A 97 -9.11 -0.03 13.84
CA ARG A 97 -9.69 0.53 15.07
C ARG A 97 -9.98 -0.53 16.14
N PHE A 98 -10.30 -1.75 15.73
CA PHE A 98 -10.86 -2.79 16.59
C PHE A 98 -9.93 -3.97 16.84
N SER A 99 -8.77 -4.04 16.19
CA SER A 99 -7.75 -5.05 16.42
C SER A 99 -6.40 -4.40 16.65
N ASP A 100 -5.69 -4.82 17.70
CA ASP A 100 -4.29 -4.44 17.93
C ASP A 100 -3.37 -5.09 16.88
N ILE A 101 -3.67 -6.34 16.50
CA ILE A 101 -2.98 -7.08 15.44
C ILE A 101 -3.99 -7.81 14.54
N TYR A 102 -3.64 -8.03 13.28
CA TYR A 102 -4.43 -8.86 12.38
C TYR A 102 -3.53 -9.78 11.56
N MET A 103 -4.05 -10.95 11.20
CA MET A 103 -3.29 -12.02 10.53
C MET A 103 -4.21 -12.87 9.66
N ALA A 104 -3.65 -13.64 8.74
CA ALA A 104 -4.44 -14.54 7.88
C ALA A 104 -4.91 -15.79 8.64
N SER A 105 -4.10 -16.30 9.57
CA SER A 105 -4.37 -17.48 10.37
C SER A 105 -3.72 -17.36 11.75
N LEU A 106 -4.28 -18.03 12.77
CA LEU A 106 -3.70 -18.07 14.11
C LEU A 106 -2.27 -18.64 14.12
N SER A 107 -1.99 -19.57 13.20
CA SER A 107 -0.65 -20.15 13.05
C SER A 107 0.44 -19.13 12.75
N CYS A 108 0.08 -17.93 12.25
CA CYS A 108 1.04 -16.84 12.06
C CYS A 108 1.75 -16.44 13.36
N LEU A 109 1.08 -16.56 14.52
CA LEU A 109 1.69 -16.27 15.82
C LEU A 109 2.75 -17.27 16.24
N LEU A 110 2.72 -18.50 15.70
CA LEU A 110 3.72 -19.53 16.01
C LEU A 110 5.10 -19.20 15.43
N ASN A 111 5.20 -18.20 14.55
CA ASN A 111 6.46 -17.70 14.02
C ASN A 111 7.18 -16.74 14.97
N TYR A 112 6.60 -16.44 16.13
CA TYR A 112 7.13 -15.50 17.10
C TYR A 112 7.40 -16.19 18.43
N ASP A 113 8.44 -15.76 19.13
CA ASP A 113 8.70 -16.18 20.50
C ASP A 113 7.59 -15.68 21.45
N PRO A 114 7.22 -16.42 22.51
CA PRO A 114 6.23 -15.95 23.48
C PRO A 114 6.57 -14.62 24.18
N SER A 115 7.85 -14.23 24.21
CA SER A 115 8.31 -12.94 24.74
C SER A 115 8.33 -11.80 23.70
N TYR A 116 7.88 -12.06 22.47
CA TYR A 116 7.91 -11.08 21.39
C TYR A 116 6.98 -9.90 21.66
N THR A 117 7.50 -8.68 21.45
CA THR A 117 6.73 -7.44 21.61
C THR A 117 6.52 -6.76 20.25
N PHE A 118 5.26 -6.55 19.87
CA PHE A 118 4.89 -5.83 18.66
C PHE A 118 4.88 -4.32 18.89
N TYR A 119 5.68 -3.57 18.14
CA TYR A 119 5.73 -2.11 18.18
C TYR A 119 5.07 -1.50 16.93
N PRO A 120 3.84 -0.95 17.04
CA PRO A 120 3.18 -0.33 15.89
C PRO A 120 3.90 0.95 15.47
N ARG A 121 4.00 1.15 14.15
CA ARG A 121 4.65 2.34 13.58
C ARG A 121 3.68 3.52 13.52
N ARG A 122 4.21 4.72 13.67
CA ARG A 122 3.43 5.97 13.58
C ARG A 122 3.08 6.23 12.12
N THR A 123 1.78 6.26 11.81
CA THR A 123 1.32 6.69 10.48
C THR A 123 1.39 8.22 10.41
N PRO A 124 2.17 8.81 9.48
CA PRO A 124 2.29 10.26 9.40
C PRO A 124 0.97 10.90 8.96
N LEU A 125 0.68 12.09 9.50
CA LEU A 125 -0.44 12.93 9.06
C LEU A 125 -0.07 13.70 7.78
N GLN A 126 -1.07 14.23 7.06
CA GLN A 126 -0.85 14.92 5.78
C GLN A 126 0.07 16.16 5.86
N HIS A 127 0.17 16.78 7.03
CA HIS A 127 1.04 17.93 7.28
C HIS A 127 2.39 17.54 7.89
N GLU A 128 2.64 16.25 8.10
CA GLU A 128 3.90 15.75 8.64
C GLU A 128 4.81 15.32 7.50
N ALA A 129 6.11 15.54 7.66
CA ALA A 129 7.08 15.08 6.68
C ALA A 129 6.98 13.55 6.54
N PRO A 130 6.97 13.01 5.30
CA PRO A 130 7.05 11.58 5.10
C PRO A 130 8.36 11.07 5.70
N LEU A 131 8.29 10.33 6.81
CA LEU A 131 9.44 9.61 7.35
C LEU A 131 9.71 8.40 6.46
N TRP A 132 10.29 8.63 5.29
CA TRP A 132 10.64 7.61 4.30
C TRP A 132 11.59 6.53 4.85
N MET A 133 12.31 6.82 5.93
CA MET A 133 13.21 5.86 6.59
C MET A 133 12.48 4.78 7.39
N ASP A 134 11.22 5.00 7.79
CA ASP A 134 10.53 4.06 8.66
C ASP A 134 9.97 2.82 7.93
N GLN A 135 10.01 2.82 6.58
CA GLN A 135 9.63 1.68 5.73
C GLN A 135 10.76 0.68 5.50
N LEU A 136 12.03 1.01 5.80
CA LEU A 136 13.16 0.09 5.62
C LEU A 136 13.26 -0.98 6.71
N CYS A 137 12.60 -0.78 7.86
CA CYS A 137 12.63 -1.71 8.99
C CYS A 137 11.53 -2.78 8.97
N THR A 138 10.68 -2.83 7.92
CA THR A 138 9.74 -3.94 7.76
C THR A 138 10.51 -5.19 7.37
N GLY A 139 10.55 -6.18 8.28
CA GLY A 139 11.11 -7.52 8.07
C GLY A 139 10.39 -8.37 7.02
N CYS A 140 10.06 -7.79 5.86
CA CYS A 140 10.04 -8.53 4.60
C CYS A 140 11.36 -8.17 3.88
N MET A 141 12.46 -8.77 4.34
CA MET A 141 13.65 -8.83 3.51
C MET A 141 13.31 -9.69 2.29
N LYS A 142 12.91 -9.05 1.19
CA LYS A 142 13.47 -9.42 -0.10
C LYS A 142 14.65 -8.50 -0.32
N THR A 143 15.82 -8.90 0.14
CA THR A 143 17.06 -8.43 -0.49
C THR A 143 17.04 -8.94 -1.93
N PRO A 144 17.11 -8.01 -2.89
CA PRO A 144 18.20 -8.14 -3.84
C PRO A 144 18.95 -6.81 -3.89
N HIS A 145 20.21 -6.86 -3.46
CA HIS A 145 21.29 -5.98 -3.88
C HIS A 145 20.95 -4.46 -3.93
N ILE A 146 21.08 -3.78 -2.79
CA ILE A 146 21.32 -2.34 -2.76
C ILE A 146 22.73 -2.15 -2.21
N ASP A 147 23.74 -2.40 -3.05
CA ASP A 147 25.13 -2.00 -2.74
C ASP A 147 25.56 -0.73 -3.50
N ASP A 148 24.75 -0.21 -4.43
CA ASP A 148 25.22 0.85 -5.35
C ASP A 148 24.67 2.27 -5.07
N MET A 149 24.20 2.58 -3.86
CA MET A 149 23.76 3.95 -3.54
C MET A 149 24.41 4.58 -2.31
N ALA A 150 25.59 4.09 -1.91
CA ALA A 150 26.45 4.76 -0.91
C ALA A 150 27.60 5.55 -1.54
N SER A 151 27.59 5.79 -2.84
CA SER A 151 28.55 6.68 -3.49
C SER A 151 27.89 7.47 -4.63
N ILE A 152 27.32 8.63 -4.28
CA ILE A 152 27.34 9.85 -5.10
C ILE A 152 27.09 11.04 -4.14
N ARG A 153 28.18 11.78 -3.93
CA ARG A 153 28.36 13.13 -3.35
C ARG A 153 28.00 13.38 -1.90
#